data_AF-A0A2I0JLP1-F1
#
_entry.id   AF-A0A2I0JLP1-F1
#
_cell.length_a   1.000
_cell.length_b   1.000
_cell.length_c   1.000
_cell.angle_alpha   90.00
_cell.angle_beta   90.00
_cell.angle_gamma   90.00
#
_symmetry.space_group_name_H-M   'P 1'
#
loop_
_entity.id
_entity.type
_entity.pdbx_description
1 polymer ?
#
loop_
_entity_poly.entity_id
_entity_poly.type
_entity_poly.pdbx_seq_one_letter_code
_entity_poly.pdbx_strand_id
1 'polypeptide(L)'
;MEEVIRIKNEHPDDSNCIANDRVKGRLKVTRAFGAGFLKQPKWNDALLEMFRNDYIGTAPYISCTPSLCHHELCPRDQFLVLSSDGLYQYFSNQEVVAYIESFLEKFPDGDPAQHLIEELLSRAAKKAGMEFHELLDIPQGDRRKYHDDVTVMVISLEGRIWKSSGKYF
;
A
#
# COMPACT_ATOMS: atom_id res chain seq x y z
N MET A 1 -6.26 12.22 7.31
CA MET A 1 -7.30 13.22 7.62
C MET A 1 -7.72 14.01 6.38
N GLU A 2 -6.78 14.46 5.54
CA GLU A 2 -7.06 15.22 4.31
C GLU A 2 -8.10 14.56 3.38
N GLU A 3 -7.93 13.29 3.03
CA GLU A 3 -8.88 12.60 2.14
C GLU A 3 -10.30 12.45 2.72
N VAL A 4 -10.41 12.31 4.05
CA VAL A 4 -11.71 12.27 4.74
C VAL A 4 -12.39 13.62 4.68
N ILE A 5 -11.63 14.71 4.89
CA ILE A 5 -12.14 16.08 4.78
C ILE A 5 -12.58 16.35 3.34
N ARG A 6 -11.78 15.96 2.35
CA ARG A 6 -12.12 16.09 0.93
C ARG A 6 -13.47 15.44 0.61
N ILE A 7 -13.66 14.18 0.99
CA ILE A 7 -14.92 13.45 0.74
C ILE A 7 -16.11 14.13 1.45
N LYS A 8 -15.95 14.55 2.71
CA LYS A 8 -17.01 15.25 3.45
C LYS A 8 -17.40 16.59 2.80
N ASN A 9 -16.43 17.31 2.24
CA ASN A 9 -16.68 18.57 1.54
C ASN A 9 -17.33 18.36 0.16
N GLU A 10 -16.98 17.27 -0.53
CA GLU A 10 -17.60 16.88 -1.81
C GLU A 10 -19.04 16.38 -1.63
N HIS A 11 -19.38 15.87 -0.44
CA HIS A 11 -20.68 15.28 -0.12
C HIS A 11 -21.29 15.89 1.18
N PRO A 12 -21.57 17.21 1.22
CA PRO A 12 -22.03 17.88 2.45
C PRO A 12 -23.40 17.40 2.93
N ASP A 13 -24.23 16.88 2.02
CA ASP A 13 -25.57 16.38 2.30
C ASP A 13 -25.59 14.91 2.78
N ASP A 14 -24.42 14.25 2.81
CA ASP A 14 -24.29 12.85 3.22
C ASP A 14 -23.41 12.71 4.46
N SER A 15 -24.05 12.71 5.63
CA SER A 15 -23.38 12.50 6.91
C SER A 15 -22.71 11.13 7.04
N ASN A 16 -23.10 10.16 6.20
CA ASN A 16 -22.59 8.79 6.16
C ASN A 16 -21.63 8.54 5.00
N CYS A 17 -21.13 9.59 4.33
CA CYS A 17 -20.13 9.46 3.26
C CYS A 17 -18.87 8.71 3.74
N ILE A 18 -18.52 8.84 5.03
CA ILE A 18 -17.51 8.05 5.74
C ILE A 18 -18.16 7.43 6.98
N ALA A 19 -18.15 6.10 7.06
CA ALA A 19 -18.67 5.33 8.19
C ALA A 19 -17.71 4.19 8.54
N ASN A 20 -17.45 3.96 9.82
CA ASN A 20 -16.52 2.93 10.30
C ASN A 20 -15.14 2.97 9.61
N ASP A 21 -14.58 4.19 9.44
CA ASP A 21 -13.32 4.46 8.74
C ASP A 21 -13.27 3.97 7.28
N ARG A 22 -14.44 3.88 6.64
CA ARG A 22 -14.60 3.42 5.25
C ARG A 22 -15.55 4.34 4.49
N VAL A 23 -15.30 4.52 3.20
CA VAL A 23 -16.19 5.22 2.27
C VAL A 23 -17.51 4.45 2.16
N LYS A 24 -18.61 5.11 2.53
CA LYS A 24 -19.97 4.53 2.67
C LYS A 24 -19.99 3.23 3.50
N GLY A 25 -19.06 3.05 4.44
CA GLY A 25 -18.92 1.81 5.21
C GLY A 25 -18.41 0.61 4.41
N ARG A 26 -18.09 0.76 3.12
CA ARG A 26 -17.71 -0.35 2.23
C ARG A 26 -16.23 -0.46 1.98
N LEU A 27 -15.57 0.65 1.63
CA LEU A 27 -14.19 0.63 1.12
C LEU A 27 -13.24 1.45 1.99
N LYS A 28 -12.11 0.85 2.41
CA LYS A 28 -11.12 1.53 3.25
C LYS A 28 -10.30 2.55 2.46
N VAL A 29 -10.04 2.29 1.18
CA VAL A 29 -9.33 3.22 0.29
C VAL A 29 -10.28 4.28 -0.28
N THR A 30 -9.83 5.52 -0.35
CA THR A 30 -10.59 6.66 -0.89
C THR A 30 -10.37 6.88 -2.38
N ARG A 31 -9.36 6.20 -2.94
CA ARG A 31 -9.02 6.22 -4.36
C ARG A 31 -8.72 4.81 -4.84
N ALA A 32 -9.34 4.41 -5.96
CA ALA A 32 -9.15 3.09 -6.54
C ALA A 32 -9.59 3.07 -8.01
N PHE A 33 -8.96 2.20 -8.80
CA PHE A 33 -9.58 1.70 -10.03
C PHE A 33 -10.75 0.77 -9.68
N GLY A 34 -11.69 0.57 -10.61
CA GLY A 34 -12.88 -0.25 -10.35
C GLY A 34 -13.83 0.41 -9.33
N ALA A 35 -14.47 -0.41 -8.47
CA ALA A 35 -15.44 0.01 -7.44
C ALA A 35 -16.51 0.99 -7.96
N GLY A 36 -17.08 0.67 -9.13
CA GLY A 36 -18.03 1.53 -9.84
C GLY A 36 -19.26 1.91 -9.02
N PHE A 37 -19.67 1.04 -8.08
CA PHE A 37 -20.79 1.27 -7.16
C PHE A 37 -20.60 2.46 -6.21
N LEU A 38 -19.38 2.99 -6.08
CA LEU A 38 -19.08 4.25 -5.35
C LEU A 38 -18.75 5.41 -6.30
N LYS A 39 -18.89 5.22 -7.62
CA LYS A 39 -18.53 6.23 -8.62
C LYS A 39 -19.72 6.74 -9.43
N GLN A 40 -20.68 5.88 -9.74
CA GLN A 40 -21.89 6.28 -10.45
C GLN A 40 -23.10 5.47 -9.94
N PRO A 41 -24.28 6.10 -9.75
CA PRO A 41 -25.49 5.41 -9.31
C PRO A 41 -25.85 4.18 -10.13
N LYS A 42 -25.73 4.24 -11.46
CA LYS A 42 -26.04 3.10 -12.34
C LYS A 42 -25.27 1.81 -12.02
N TRP A 43 -24.04 1.92 -11.52
CA TRP A 43 -23.22 0.77 -11.14
C TRP A 43 -23.57 0.26 -9.75
N ASN A 44 -24.09 1.14 -8.88
CA ASN A 44 -24.66 0.77 -7.60
C ASN A 44 -25.99 0.03 -7.81
N ASP A 45 -26.84 0.52 -8.72
CA ASP A 45 -28.14 -0.09 -9.04
C ASP A 45 -28.01 -1.48 -9.68
N ALA A 46 -26.89 -1.73 -10.37
CA ALA A 46 -26.56 -3.04 -10.93
C ALA A 46 -26.22 -4.10 -9.85
N LEU A 47 -25.98 -3.69 -8.60
CA LEU A 47 -25.77 -4.64 -7.50
C LEU A 47 -27.09 -5.24 -7.02
N LEU A 48 -27.00 -6.42 -6.41
CA LEU A 48 -28.11 -6.96 -5.60
C LEU A 48 -28.46 -5.96 -4.50
N GLU A 49 -29.75 -5.85 -4.19
CA GLU A 49 -30.30 -4.82 -3.30
C GLU A 49 -29.55 -4.73 -1.95
N MET A 50 -29.19 -5.87 -1.35
CA MET A 50 -28.45 -5.93 -0.09
C MET A 50 -27.01 -5.35 -0.15
N PHE A 51 -26.43 -5.24 -1.34
CA PHE A 51 -25.09 -4.69 -1.57
C PHE A 51 -25.10 -3.25 -2.06
N ARG A 52 -26.28 -2.70 -2.38
CA ARG A 52 -26.40 -1.31 -2.76
C ARG A 52 -25.99 -0.41 -1.61
N ASN A 53 -25.47 0.75 -1.98
CA ASN A 53 -25.22 1.86 -1.07
C ASN A 53 -26.38 2.83 -1.20
N ASP A 54 -26.68 3.53 -0.11
CA ASP A 54 -27.50 4.73 -0.18
C ASP A 54 -26.72 5.83 -0.89
N TYR A 55 -26.84 5.88 -2.21
CA TYR A 55 -26.06 6.76 -3.07
C TYR A 55 -26.80 8.09 -3.22
N ILE A 56 -26.24 9.17 -2.67
CA ILE A 56 -26.87 10.48 -2.72
C ILE A 56 -26.30 11.27 -3.90
N GLY A 57 -27.18 11.74 -4.79
CA GLY A 57 -26.80 12.48 -5.99
C GLY A 57 -26.05 11.64 -7.02
N THR A 58 -25.17 12.27 -7.78
CA THR A 58 -24.42 11.64 -8.89
C THR A 58 -22.91 11.79 -8.77
N ALA A 59 -22.43 12.54 -7.78
CA ALA A 59 -21.01 12.75 -7.54
C ALA A 59 -20.34 11.44 -7.10
N PRO A 60 -19.10 11.14 -7.55
CA PRO A 60 -18.37 9.96 -7.11
C PRO A 60 -17.88 10.13 -5.66
N TYR A 61 -18.00 9.08 -4.84
CA TYR A 61 -17.45 9.04 -3.48
C TYR A 61 -15.95 8.68 -3.45
N ILE A 62 -15.46 8.02 -4.50
CA ILE A 62 -14.04 7.69 -4.67
C ILE A 62 -13.55 8.11 -6.05
N SER A 63 -12.27 8.46 -6.15
CA SER A 63 -11.63 8.82 -7.42
C SER A 63 -10.66 7.73 -7.89
N CYS A 64 -10.32 7.72 -9.18
CA CYS A 64 -9.16 6.98 -9.68
C CYS A 64 -7.99 7.91 -10.06
N THR A 65 -8.12 9.21 -9.80
CA THR A 65 -7.06 10.19 -10.02
C THR A 65 -5.98 10.00 -8.94
N PRO A 66 -4.72 9.73 -9.31
CA PRO A 66 -3.64 9.56 -8.32
C PRO A 66 -3.26 10.89 -7.67
N SER A 67 -2.54 10.82 -6.54
CA SER A 67 -1.73 11.94 -6.08
C SER A 67 -0.38 11.91 -6.80
N LEU A 68 0.09 13.06 -7.28
CA LEU A 68 1.36 13.17 -7.99
C LEU A 68 2.38 13.87 -7.10
N CYS A 69 3.51 13.21 -6.87
CA CYS A 69 4.65 13.80 -6.19
C CYS A 69 5.86 13.71 -7.12
N HIS A 70 6.57 14.82 -7.30
CA HIS A 70 7.83 14.89 -8.03
C HIS A 70 8.97 15.06 -7.03
N HIS A 71 9.99 14.21 -7.14
CA HIS A 71 11.19 14.26 -6.32
C HIS A 71 12.42 14.27 -7.22
N GLU A 72 13.27 15.27 -7.06
CA GLU A 72 14.55 15.34 -7.77
C GLU A 72 15.60 14.56 -6.99
N LEU A 73 16.19 13.55 -7.62
CA LEU A 73 17.16 12.69 -6.97
C LEU A 73 18.42 13.47 -6.56
N CYS A 74 18.87 13.22 -5.33
CA CYS A 74 20.13 13.74 -4.81
C CYS A 74 21.09 12.60 -4.45
N PRO A 75 22.39 12.88 -4.26
CA PRO A 75 23.37 11.85 -3.91
C PRO A 75 23.12 11.10 -2.58
N ARG A 76 22.15 11.54 -1.77
CA ARG A 76 21.74 10.85 -0.53
C ARG A 76 20.62 9.84 -0.75
N ASP A 77 19.96 9.87 -1.91
CA ASP A 77 18.88 8.93 -2.23
C ASP A 77 19.49 7.59 -2.66
N GLN A 78 19.38 6.58 -1.81
CA GLN A 78 19.99 5.26 -2.04
C GLN A 78 19.04 4.29 -2.75
N PHE A 79 17.76 4.29 -2.35
CA PHE A 79 16.76 3.37 -2.89
C PHE A 79 15.34 3.93 -2.75
N LEU A 80 14.41 3.36 -3.51
CA LEU A 80 12.97 3.58 -3.40
C LEU A 80 12.27 2.26 -3.08
N VAL A 81 11.39 2.27 -2.07
CA VAL A 81 10.55 1.12 -1.72
C VAL A 81 9.13 1.36 -2.20
N LEU A 82 8.61 0.45 -3.01
CA LEU A 82 7.19 0.36 -3.36
C LEU A 82 6.60 -0.88 -2.69
N SER A 83 5.51 -0.72 -1.94
CA SER A 83 4.90 -1.86 -1.26
C SER A 83 3.39 -1.72 -1.07
N SER A 84 2.71 -2.85 -0.83
CA SER A 84 1.32 -2.87 -0.40
C SER A 84 1.19 -2.58 1.10
N ASP A 85 -0.01 -2.22 1.54
CA ASP A 85 -0.31 -1.86 2.94
C ASP A 85 -0.09 -3.02 3.93
N GLY A 86 -0.15 -4.27 3.46
CA GLY A 86 0.15 -5.46 4.26
C GLY A 86 1.52 -5.42 4.93
N LEU A 87 2.53 -4.78 4.32
CA LEU A 87 3.85 -4.59 4.93
C LEU A 87 3.77 -3.77 6.22
N TYR A 88 3.03 -2.66 6.17
CA TYR A 88 2.98 -1.66 7.23
C TYR A 88 2.05 -2.04 8.40
N GLN A 89 1.46 -3.23 8.36
CA GLN A 89 0.83 -3.84 9.54
C GLN A 89 1.87 -4.35 10.54
N TYR A 90 3.11 -4.55 10.07
CA TYR A 90 4.21 -5.14 10.85
C TYR A 90 5.44 -4.23 10.94
N PHE A 91 5.53 -3.19 10.11
CA PHE A 91 6.63 -2.25 10.06
C PHE A 91 6.15 -0.80 10.05
N SER A 92 6.93 0.07 10.69
CA SER A 92 6.95 1.50 10.39
C SER A 92 7.82 1.79 9.16
N ASN A 93 7.61 2.95 8.53
CA ASN A 93 8.47 3.40 7.41
C ASN A 93 9.96 3.43 7.80
N GLN A 94 10.28 3.85 9.02
CA GLN A 94 11.63 3.92 9.53
C GLN A 94 12.26 2.53 9.72
N GLU A 95 11.48 1.56 10.21
CA GLU A 95 11.98 0.18 10.32
C GLU A 95 12.26 -0.43 8.96
N VAL A 96 11.40 -0.18 7.95
CA VAL A 96 11.65 -0.67 6.58
C VAL A 96 12.99 -0.16 6.07
N VAL A 97 13.25 1.14 6.18
CA VAL A 97 14.52 1.76 5.76
C VAL A 97 15.70 1.15 6.52
N ALA A 98 15.63 1.09 7.85
CA ALA A 98 16.70 0.56 8.68
C ALA A 98 17.00 -0.93 8.42
N TYR A 99 15.97 -1.74 8.13
CA TYR A 99 16.15 -3.15 7.77
C TYR A 99 16.85 -3.31 6.43
N ILE A 100 16.46 -2.52 5.41
CA ILE A 100 17.12 -2.55 4.10
C ILE A 100 18.58 -2.11 4.23
N GLU A 101 18.84 -0.99 4.91
CA GLU A 101 20.20 -0.47 5.11
C GLU A 101 21.08 -1.50 5.83
N SER A 102 20.64 -2.04 6.98
CA SER A 102 21.42 -3.03 7.71
C SER A 102 21.64 -4.33 6.92
N PHE A 103 20.69 -4.71 6.06
CA PHE A 103 20.80 -5.92 5.26
C PHE A 103 21.80 -5.73 4.12
N LEU A 104 21.72 -4.62 3.38
CA LEU A 104 22.62 -4.32 2.26
C LEU A 104 24.07 -4.11 2.73
N GLU A 105 24.28 -3.55 3.93
CA GLU A 105 25.63 -3.46 4.53
C GLU A 105 26.26 -4.84 4.78
N LYS A 106 25.46 -5.84 5.16
CA LYS A 106 25.93 -7.19 5.49
C LYS A 106 25.96 -8.12 4.28
N PHE A 107 25.03 -7.93 3.35
CA PHE A 107 24.80 -8.77 2.18
C PHE A 107 24.59 -7.89 0.94
N PRO A 108 25.66 -7.31 0.37
CA PRO A 108 25.56 -6.37 -0.75
C PRO A 108 24.89 -6.94 -2.01
N ASP A 109 24.99 -8.26 -2.22
CA ASP A 109 24.38 -8.97 -3.36
C ASP A 109 23.06 -9.68 -2.99
N GLY A 110 22.53 -9.44 -1.79
CA GLY A 110 21.30 -10.05 -1.31
C GLY A 110 20.03 -9.38 -1.87
N ASP A 111 18.89 -10.05 -1.71
CA ASP A 111 17.57 -9.47 -2.03
C ASP A 111 16.93 -8.82 -0.79
N PRO A 112 16.96 -7.49 -0.66
CA PRO A 112 16.37 -6.79 0.49
C PRO A 112 14.84 -6.90 0.52
N ALA A 113 14.17 -7.11 -0.63
CA ALA A 113 12.73 -7.28 -0.67
C ALA A 113 12.33 -8.64 -0.08
N GLN A 114 13.03 -9.70 -0.47
CA GLN A 114 12.84 -11.03 0.13
C GLN A 114 13.10 -10.99 1.64
N HIS A 115 14.17 -10.32 2.07
CA HIS A 115 14.50 -10.21 3.48
C HIS A 115 13.40 -9.53 4.31
N LEU A 116 12.78 -8.46 3.78
CA LEU A 116 11.65 -7.80 4.42
C LEU A 116 10.43 -8.73 4.56
N ILE A 117 10.15 -9.54 3.54
CA ILE A 117 9.05 -10.52 3.57
C ILE A 117 9.30 -11.59 4.62
N GLU A 118 10.53 -12.12 4.71
CA GLU A 118 10.90 -13.13 5.71
C GLU A 118 10.74 -12.59 7.13
N GLU A 119 11.20 -11.36 7.39
CA GLU A 119 11.00 -10.71 8.69
C GLU A 119 9.52 -10.45 8.97
N LEU A 120 8.73 -10.01 7.98
CA LEU A 120 7.28 -9.83 8.14
C LEU A 120 6.62 -11.12 8.59
N LEU A 121 6.92 -12.22 7.91
CA LEU A 121 6.36 -13.54 8.21
C LEU A 121 6.80 -14.02 9.60
N SER A 122 8.04 -13.75 10.00
CA SER A 122 8.52 -14.00 11.37
C SER A 122 7.73 -13.19 12.42
N ARG A 123 7.47 -11.90 12.17
CA ARG A 123 6.64 -11.05 13.03
C ARG A 123 5.18 -11.53 13.08
N ALA A 124 4.63 -11.96 11.94
CA ALA A 124 3.27 -12.50 11.84
C ALA A 124 3.13 -13.81 12.64
N ALA A 125 4.08 -14.74 12.52
CA ALA A 125 4.11 -15.99 13.27
C ALA A 125 4.18 -15.73 14.78
N LYS A 126 5.10 -14.85 15.22
CA LYS A 126 5.22 -14.45 16.63
C LYS A 126 3.94 -13.82 17.16
N LYS A 127 3.30 -12.94 16.39
CA LYS A 127 2.03 -12.30 16.76
C LYS A 127 0.89 -13.32 16.89
N ALA A 128 0.93 -14.38 16.11
CA ALA A 128 -0.03 -15.47 16.16
C ALA A 128 0.30 -16.54 17.22
N GLY A 129 1.44 -16.43 17.91
CA GLY A 129 1.87 -17.37 18.93
C GLY A 129 2.30 -18.73 18.36
N MET A 130 2.86 -18.76 17.15
CA MET A 130 3.33 -19.97 16.48
C MET A 130 4.74 -19.80 15.92
N GLU A 131 5.39 -20.90 15.60
CA GLU A 131 6.69 -20.92 14.94
C GLU A 131 6.59 -20.53 13.46
N PHE A 132 7.69 -20.03 12.89
CA PHE A 132 7.73 -19.57 11.50
C PHE A 132 7.35 -20.67 10.50
N HIS A 133 7.81 -21.91 10.71
CA HIS A 133 7.46 -23.02 9.82
C HIS A 133 5.96 -23.35 9.88
N GLU A 134 5.34 -23.23 11.06
CA GLU A 134 3.91 -23.50 11.23
C GLU A 134 3.09 -22.51 10.40
N LEU A 135 3.49 -21.24 10.37
CA LEU A 135 2.86 -20.22 9.53
C LEU A 135 2.95 -20.56 8.03
N LEU A 136 4.12 -21.04 7.57
CA LEU A 136 4.33 -21.39 6.16
C LEU A 136 3.48 -22.59 5.71
N ASP A 137 3.23 -23.54 6.61
CA ASP A 137 2.45 -24.75 6.36
C ASP A 137 0.94 -24.48 6.27
N ILE A 138 0.47 -23.28 6.65
CA ILE A 138 -0.94 -22.90 6.59
C ILE A 138 -1.43 -22.89 5.13
N PRO A 139 -2.56 -23.54 4.80
CA PRO A 139 -3.14 -23.50 3.47
C PRO A 139 -3.49 -22.08 3.01
N GLN A 140 -3.34 -21.78 1.72
CA GLN A 140 -3.55 -20.43 1.16
C GLN A 140 -4.88 -19.76 1.56
N GLY A 141 -5.96 -20.52 1.73
CA GLY A 141 -7.26 -19.97 2.14
C GLY A 141 -7.31 -19.44 3.58
N ASP A 142 -6.44 -19.95 4.46
CA ASP A 142 -6.41 -19.60 5.88
C ASP A 142 -5.32 -18.59 6.23
N ARG A 143 -4.34 -18.36 5.34
CA ARG A 143 -3.21 -17.43 5.57
C ARG A 143 -3.67 -16.00 5.87
N ARG A 144 -4.77 -15.55 5.25
CA ARG A 144 -5.35 -14.21 5.48
C ARG A 144 -5.81 -13.96 6.92
N LYS A 145 -5.92 -14.99 7.76
CA LYS A 145 -6.17 -14.84 9.20
C LYS A 145 -4.96 -14.29 9.96
N TYR A 146 -3.77 -14.41 9.37
CA TYR A 146 -2.50 -14.11 10.03
C TYR A 146 -1.81 -12.90 9.42
N HIS A 147 -1.79 -12.77 8.10
CA HIS A 147 -1.27 -11.59 7.42
C HIS A 147 -2.01 -11.34 6.09
N ASP A 148 -2.02 -10.10 5.64
CA ASP A 148 -2.55 -9.74 4.32
C ASP A 148 -1.58 -10.11 3.19
N ASP A 149 -2.04 -10.00 1.95
CA ASP A 149 -1.18 -10.15 0.77
C ASP A 149 -0.14 -9.02 0.75
N VAL A 150 1.15 -9.38 0.67
CA VAL A 150 2.27 -8.42 0.70
C VAL A 150 3.03 -8.46 -0.61
N THR A 151 3.24 -7.27 -1.18
CA THR A 151 4.15 -7.05 -2.31
C THR A 151 5.18 -6.01 -1.90
N VAL A 152 6.45 -6.26 -2.17
CA VAL A 152 7.55 -5.32 -1.93
C VAL A 152 8.44 -5.28 -3.18
N MET A 153 8.82 -4.08 -3.60
CA MET A 153 9.81 -3.83 -4.64
C MET A 153 10.80 -2.80 -4.11
N VAL A 154 12.08 -3.15 -4.12
CA VAL A 154 13.18 -2.24 -3.76
C VAL A 154 13.93 -1.88 -5.04
N ILE A 155 13.96 -0.58 -5.36
CA ILE A 155 14.63 -0.04 -6.53
C ILE A 155 15.91 0.63 -6.04
N SER A 156 17.08 0.08 -6.39
CA SER A 156 18.35 0.73 -6.12
C SER A 156 18.50 1.98 -7.00
N LEU A 157 18.84 3.10 -6.36
CA LEU A 157 19.17 4.37 -7.02
C LEU A 157 20.68 4.59 -7.07
N GLU A 158 21.46 3.67 -6.49
CA GLU A 158 22.92 3.60 -6.64
C GLU A 158 23.31 3.13 -8.04
N GLY A 159 23.03 3.98 -9.04
CA GLY A 159 23.64 3.84 -10.35
C GLY A 159 25.11 4.20 -10.26
N ARG A 160 26.02 3.31 -10.68
CA ARG A 160 27.41 3.68 -10.98
C ARG A 160 27.40 4.78 -12.05
N ILE A 161 27.50 6.04 -11.64
CA ILE A 161 27.60 7.16 -12.57
C ILE A 161 29.01 7.17 -13.15
N TRP A 162 29.20 6.52 -14.30
CA TRP A 162 30.41 6.68 -15.10
C TRP A 162 30.32 8.01 -15.85
N LYS A 163 30.96 9.06 -15.33
CA LYS A 163 31.22 10.28 -16.09
C LYS A 163 32.52 10.10 -16.88
N SER A 164 32.41 9.94 -18.19
CA SER A 164 33.55 10.18 -19.09
C SER A 164 33.50 11.64 -19.53
N SER A 165 34.47 12.44 -19.08
CA SER A 165 34.79 13.72 -19.71
C SER A 165 36.15 13.58 -20.38
N GLY A 166 36.15 13.10 -21.63
CA GLY A 166 37.30 13.26 -22.51
C GLY A 166 37.30 14.65 -23.11
N LYS A 167 38.25 15.51 -22.72
CA LYS A 167 38.69 16.56 -23.62
C LYS A 167 39.66 15.91 -24.60
N TYR A 168 39.16 15.58 -25.79
CA TYR A 168 40.04 15.43 -26.94
C TYR A 168 40.14 16.82 -27.57
N PHE A 169 41.39 17.30 -27.67
CA PHE A 169 41.88 18.62 -28.06
C PHE A 169 41.94 19.68 -26.95
#